data_AF-A0A9J6FB77-F1
#
_entry.id   AF-A0A9J6FB77-F1
#
_cell.length_a   1.000
_cell.length_b   1.000
_cell.length_c   1.000
_cell.angle_alpha   90.00
_cell.angle_beta   90.00
_cell.angle_gamma   90.00
#
_symmetry.space_group_name_H-M   'P 1'
#
loop_
_entity.id
_entity.type
_entity.pdbx_description
1 polymer ?
#
loop_
_entity_poly.entity_id
_entity_poly.type
_entity_poly.pdbx_seq_one_letter_code
_entity_poly.pdbx_strand_id
1 'polypeptide(L)'
;MGGRGDVEPKSKREIRTELLDDQLRTQFLNGLRNPIKRFALSRDSKTSDKAVDAAVREERNERAVNSGHAPVHSVREGDRETDELRQRLERVEQLLEASIELQNRQMRDCDSLRGNAPRRGPVTTTGTGGNPNTSASETNQGNY
;
A
#
# COMPACT_ATOMS: atom_id res chain seq x y z
N MET A 1 -14.66 46.01 39.46
CA MET A 1 -13.44 45.72 38.68
C MET A 1 -13.37 44.20 38.54
N GLY A 2 -14.08 43.57 37.62
CA GLY A 2 -13.85 43.65 36.17
C GLY A 2 -12.92 42.50 35.81
N GLY A 3 -13.49 41.39 35.33
CA GLY A 3 -12.89 40.06 35.35
C GLY A 3 -11.58 39.92 34.59
N ARG A 4 -10.61 39.25 35.22
CA ARG A 4 -9.49 38.61 34.52
C ARG A 4 -10.07 37.46 33.72
N GLY A 5 -10.33 37.69 32.44
CA GLY A 5 -10.55 36.61 31.49
C GLY A 5 -9.23 35.86 31.34
N ASP A 6 -9.01 34.85 32.18
CA ASP A 6 -8.02 33.82 31.94
C ASP A 6 -8.45 33.07 30.67
N VAL A 7 -8.02 33.59 29.52
CA VAL A 7 -8.16 32.89 28.25
C VAL A 7 -7.25 31.68 28.33
N GLU A 8 -7.83 30.56 28.75
CA GLU A 8 -7.14 29.28 28.81
C GLU A 8 -6.42 29.03 27.48
N PRO A 9 -5.10 28.73 27.50
CA PRO A 9 -4.34 28.55 26.28
C PRO A 9 -4.97 27.44 25.44
N LYS A 10 -5.07 27.65 24.12
CA LYS A 10 -5.79 26.77 23.19
C LYS A 10 -5.40 25.29 23.33
N SER A 11 -4.12 25.01 23.60
CA SER A 11 -3.61 23.66 23.85
C SER A 11 -4.22 22.99 25.09
N LYS A 12 -4.46 23.72 26.19
CA LYS A 12 -5.12 23.16 27.39
C LYS A 12 -6.59 22.83 27.12
N ARG A 13 -7.26 23.65 26.30
CA ARG A 13 -8.64 23.37 25.86
C ARG A 13 -8.69 22.13 24.98
N GLU A 14 -7.77 22.01 24.04
CA GLU A 14 -7.65 20.90 23.11
C GLU A 14 -7.37 19.57 23.85
N ILE A 15 -6.43 19.56 24.79
CA ILE A 15 -6.15 18.40 25.65
C ILE A 15 -7.37 18.03 26.51
N ARG A 16 -8.09 19.03 27.06
CA ARG A 16 -9.31 18.75 27.85
C ARG A 16 -10.41 18.15 26.97
N THR A 17 -10.58 18.63 25.74
CA THR A 17 -11.58 18.09 24.82
C THR A 17 -11.24 16.66 24.38
N GLU A 18 -9.98 16.37 24.08
CA GLU A 18 -9.53 15.02 23.74
C GLU A 18 -9.73 14.05 24.90
N LEU A 19 -9.39 14.46 26.13
CA LEU A 19 -9.58 13.64 27.32
C LEU A 19 -11.06 13.33 27.59
N LEU A 20 -11.94 14.33 27.39
CA LEU A 20 -13.38 14.13 27.51
C LEU A 20 -13.91 13.20 26.43
N ASP A 21 -13.43 13.33 25.19
CA ASP A 21 -13.83 12.46 24.08
C ASP A 21 -13.40 11.01 24.31
N ASP A 22 -12.18 10.79 24.81
CA ASP A 22 -11.68 9.46 25.19
C ASP A 22 -12.48 8.86 26.35
N GLN A 23 -12.87 9.65 27.36
CA GLN A 23 -13.72 9.19 28.46
C GLN A 23 -15.10 8.78 27.96
N LEU A 24 -15.74 9.62 27.14
CA LEU A 24 -17.04 9.33 26.54
C LEU A 24 -16.99 8.08 25.66
N ARG A 25 -15.94 7.97 24.82
CA ARG A 25 -15.70 6.78 24.00
C ARG A 25 -15.56 5.52 24.86
N THR A 26 -14.78 5.58 25.91
CA THR A 26 -14.53 4.42 26.79
C THR A 26 -15.80 4.00 27.52
N GLN A 27 -16.57 4.95 28.05
CA GLN A 27 -17.86 4.66 28.69
C GLN A 27 -18.85 4.06 27.70
N PHE A 28 -18.95 4.65 26.51
CA PHE A 28 -19.82 4.15 25.45
C PHE A 28 -19.48 2.70 25.07
N LEU A 29 -18.21 2.41 24.76
CA LEU A 29 -17.75 1.07 24.39
C LEU A 29 -17.96 0.05 25.52
N ASN A 30 -17.88 0.47 26.78
CA ASN A 30 -18.16 -0.40 27.92
C ASN A 30 -19.64 -0.71 28.12
N GLY A 31 -20.54 0.15 27.64
CA GLY A 31 -21.98 -0.09 27.63
C GLY A 31 -22.46 -1.01 26.50
N LEU A 32 -21.61 -1.29 25.50
CA LEU A 32 -21.98 -2.13 24.36
C LEU A 32 -21.95 -3.63 24.70
N ARG A 33 -22.83 -4.40 24.06
CA ARG A 33 -22.81 -5.87 24.10
C ARG A 33 -21.51 -6.40 23.47
N ASN A 34 -20.99 -7.52 23.99
CA ASN A 34 -19.69 -8.07 23.59
C ASN A 34 -19.47 -8.21 22.06
N PRO A 35 -20.43 -8.70 21.25
CA PRO A 35 -20.23 -8.80 19.80
C PRO A 35 -19.98 -7.44 19.15
N ILE A 36 -20.86 -6.48 19.43
CA ILE A 36 -20.80 -5.11 18.92
C ILE A 36 -19.53 -4.40 19.43
N LYS A 37 -19.18 -4.60 20.71
CA LYS A 37 -17.97 -4.04 21.34
C LYS A 37 -16.70 -4.49 20.62
N ARG A 38 -16.57 -5.78 20.28
CA ARG A 38 -15.39 -6.32 19.58
C ARG A 38 -15.18 -5.67 18.22
N PHE A 39 -16.27 -5.50 17.46
CA PHE A 39 -16.20 -4.85 16.14
C PHE A 39 -15.92 -3.35 16.23
N ALA A 40 -16.52 -2.66 17.20
CA ALA A 40 -16.24 -1.25 17.43
C ALA A 40 -14.77 -1.01 17.84
N LEU A 41 -14.21 -1.87 18.69
CA LEU A 41 -12.79 -1.84 19.08
C LEU A 41 -11.85 -2.17 17.90
N SER A 42 -12.20 -3.14 17.05
CA SER A 42 -11.37 -3.53 15.89
C SER A 42 -11.26 -2.45 14.81
N ARG A 43 -12.14 -1.44 14.82
CA ARG A 43 -12.18 -0.38 13.81
C ARG A 43 -11.36 0.87 14.18
N ASP A 44 -10.68 0.87 15.33
CA ASP A 44 -9.85 1.98 15.81
C ASP A 44 -10.53 3.36 15.68
N SER A 45 -11.76 3.47 16.19
CA SER A 45 -12.49 4.74 16.20
C SER A 45 -11.79 5.75 17.11
N LYS A 46 -11.09 6.72 16.53
CA LYS A 46 -10.36 7.76 17.27
C LYS A 46 -11.27 8.71 18.05
N THR A 47 -12.52 8.88 17.62
CA THR A 47 -13.50 9.77 18.26
C THR A 47 -14.73 9.02 18.74
N SER A 48 -15.46 9.60 19.71
CA SER A 48 -16.72 9.04 20.20
C SER A 48 -17.76 8.86 19.09
N ASP A 49 -17.95 9.87 18.22
CA ASP A 49 -18.88 9.81 17.08
C ASP A 49 -18.60 8.61 16.16
N LYS A 50 -17.32 8.36 15.85
CA LYS A 50 -16.93 7.22 15.01
C LYS A 50 -17.19 5.89 15.69
N ALA A 51 -17.08 5.84 17.02
CA ALA A 51 -17.41 4.64 17.79
C ALA A 51 -18.91 4.35 17.74
N VAL A 52 -19.74 5.39 17.81
CA VAL A 52 -21.21 5.28 17.67
C VAL A 52 -21.57 4.78 16.27
N ASP A 53 -21.02 5.38 15.21
CA ASP A 53 -21.28 4.94 13.83
C ASP A 53 -20.89 3.47 13.60
N ALA A 54 -19.75 3.04 14.16
CA ALA A 54 -19.30 1.67 14.08
C ALA A 54 -20.26 0.71 14.82
N ALA A 55 -20.71 1.10 16.01
CA ALA A 55 -21.64 0.31 16.81
C ALA A 55 -23.03 0.22 16.16
N VAL A 56 -23.56 1.31 15.60
CA VAL A 56 -24.85 1.33 14.88
C VAL A 56 -24.80 0.43 13.65
N ARG A 57 -23.71 0.48 12.89
CA ARG A 57 -23.53 -0.40 11.72
C ARG A 57 -23.52 -1.86 12.14
N GLU A 58 -22.81 -2.18 13.22
CA GLU A 58 -22.74 -3.56 13.69
C GLU A 58 -24.04 -4.04 14.33
N GLU A 59 -24.76 -3.18 15.05
CA GLU A 59 -26.07 -3.52 15.58
C GLU A 59 -27.06 -3.86 14.46
N ARG A 60 -27.01 -3.13 13.33
CA ARG A 60 -27.80 -3.47 12.14
C ARG A 60 -27.40 -4.82 11.55
N ASN A 61 -26.10 -5.13 11.48
CA ASN A 61 -25.61 -6.43 11.01
C ASN A 61 -26.07 -7.57 11.93
N GLU A 62 -25.89 -7.43 13.24
CA GLU A 62 -26.37 -8.38 14.25
C GLU A 62 -27.89 -8.59 14.14
N ARG A 63 -28.67 -7.52 13.98
CA ARG A 63 -30.12 -7.64 13.79
C ARG A 63 -30.46 -8.36 12.48
N ALA A 64 -29.75 -8.09 11.39
CA ALA A 64 -29.96 -8.74 10.10
C ALA A 64 -29.59 -10.24 10.11
N VAL A 65 -28.56 -10.61 10.87
CA VAL A 65 -28.15 -12.02 11.07
C VAL A 65 -29.14 -12.75 11.97
N ASN A 66 -29.63 -12.10 13.03
CA ASN A 66 -30.58 -12.69 13.98
C ASN A 66 -32.03 -12.72 13.46
N SER A 67 -32.39 -11.85 12.53
CA SER A 67 -33.60 -12.03 11.72
C SER A 67 -33.31 -13.11 10.69
N GLY A 68 -33.80 -14.33 10.90
CA GLY A 68 -33.50 -15.54 10.12
C GLY A 68 -33.87 -15.55 8.63
N HIS A 69 -33.58 -14.47 7.90
CA HIS A 69 -33.86 -14.26 6.50
C HIS A 69 -32.84 -13.33 5.83
N ALA A 70 -31.57 -13.39 6.22
CA ALA A 70 -30.51 -13.03 5.29
C ALA A 70 -30.32 -14.26 4.37
N PRO A 71 -30.66 -14.20 3.07
CA PRO A 71 -30.26 -15.25 2.15
C PRO A 71 -28.74 -15.23 2.10
N VAL A 72 -28.12 -16.10 2.91
CA VAL A 72 -26.75 -16.51 2.70
C VAL A 72 -26.80 -17.28 1.39
N HIS A 73 -26.51 -16.60 0.28
CA HIS A 73 -26.16 -17.27 -0.96
C HIS A 73 -24.86 -18.02 -0.64
N SER A 74 -25.01 -19.26 -0.18
CA SER A 74 -23.91 -20.20 -0.13
C SER A 74 -23.40 -20.30 -1.56
N VAL A 75 -22.26 -19.68 -1.82
CA VAL A 75 -21.54 -19.84 -3.08
C VAL A 75 -21.36 -21.33 -3.26
N ARG A 76 -22.09 -21.90 -4.22
CA ARG A 76 -22.04 -23.34 -4.45
C ARG A 76 -20.75 -23.59 -5.19
N GLU A 77 -19.96 -24.57 -4.76
CA GLU A 77 -18.84 -25.06 -5.59
C GLU A 77 -19.40 -25.40 -6.99
N GLY A 78 -18.91 -24.71 -8.02
CA GLY A 78 -19.47 -24.74 -9.39
C GLY A 78 -20.24 -23.49 -9.81
N ASP A 79 -20.28 -22.42 -9.00
CA ASP A 79 -20.75 -21.11 -9.46
C ASP A 79 -19.78 -20.61 -10.54
N ARG A 80 -20.30 -20.49 -11.76
CA ARG A 80 -19.55 -20.16 -12.98
C ARG A 80 -18.63 -18.95 -12.81
N GLU A 81 -19.06 -17.95 -12.06
CA GLU A 81 -18.27 -16.75 -11.77
C GLU A 81 -17.04 -17.06 -10.90
N THR A 82 -17.15 -17.98 -9.94
CA THR A 82 -16.03 -18.41 -9.09
C THR A 82 -15.05 -19.31 -9.83
N ASP A 83 -15.55 -20.17 -10.72
CA ASP A 83 -14.70 -20.99 -11.58
C ASP A 83 -13.95 -20.14 -12.62
N GLU A 84 -14.61 -19.13 -13.19
CA GLU A 84 -13.99 -18.15 -14.08
C GLU A 84 -12.94 -17.30 -13.36
N LEU A 85 -13.21 -16.89 -12.11
CA LEU A 85 -12.23 -16.19 -11.27
C LEU A 85 -11.03 -17.08 -10.95
N ARG A 86 -11.25 -18.36 -10.62
CA ARG A 86 -10.19 -19.33 -10.35
C ARG A 86 -9.29 -19.53 -11.57
N GLN A 87 -9.87 -19.70 -12.76
CA GLN A 87 -9.11 -19.80 -14.01
C GLN A 87 -8.32 -18.53 -14.33
N ARG A 88 -8.88 -17.34 -14.04
CA ARG A 88 -8.17 -16.07 -14.24
C ARG A 88 -6.97 -15.96 -13.31
N LEU A 89 -7.11 -16.37 -12.05
CA LEU A 89 -6.01 -16.37 -11.08
C LEU A 89 -4.90 -17.34 -11.49
N GLU A 90 -5.26 -18.55 -11.92
CA GLU A 90 -4.28 -19.54 -12.40
C GLU A 90 -3.50 -19.04 -13.62
N ARG A 91 -4.15 -18.35 -14.56
CA ARG A 91 -3.46 -17.71 -15.69
C ARG A 91 -2.53 -16.58 -15.26
N VAL A 92 -2.93 -15.79 -14.27
CA VAL A 92 -2.09 -14.71 -13.73
C VAL A 92 -0.85 -15.30 -13.05
N GLU A 93 -1.01 -16.39 -12.30
CA GLU A 93 0.10 -17.10 -11.65
C GLU A 93 1.12 -17.62 -12.68
N GLN A 94 0.66 -18.28 -13.75
CA GLN A 94 1.53 -18.74 -14.84
C GLN A 94 2.26 -17.59 -15.55
N LEU A 95 1.58 -16.47 -15.78
CA LEU A 95 2.22 -15.29 -16.39
C LEU A 95 3.26 -14.66 -15.46
N LEU A 96 3.01 -14.64 -14.15
CA LEU A 96 3.98 -14.17 -13.16
C LEU A 96 5.21 -15.06 -13.13
N GLU A 97 5.05 -16.39 -13.08
CA GLU A 97 6.16 -17.34 -13.15
C GLU A 97 6.99 -17.15 -14.41
N ALA A 98 6.34 -17.09 -15.58
CA ALA A 98 7.02 -16.85 -16.85
C ALA A 98 7.76 -15.49 -16.88
N SER A 99 7.19 -14.45 -16.27
CA SER A 99 7.84 -13.14 -16.18
C SER A 99 9.09 -13.16 -15.31
N ILE A 100 9.05 -13.89 -14.19
CA ILE A 100 10.17 -14.05 -13.26
C ILE A 100 11.28 -14.86 -13.95
N GLU A 101 10.93 -15.94 -14.65
CA GLU A 101 11.90 -16.71 -15.42
C GLU A 101 12.58 -15.87 -16.51
N LEU A 102 11.82 -15.07 -17.24
CA LEU A 102 12.34 -14.19 -18.28
C LEU A 102 13.28 -13.13 -17.69
N GLN A 103 12.89 -12.49 -16.58
CA GLN A 103 13.73 -11.53 -15.88
C GLN A 103 15.03 -12.17 -15.38
N ASN A 104 14.96 -13.37 -14.81
CA ASN A 104 16.13 -14.10 -14.35
C ASN A 104 17.09 -14.46 -15.51
N ARG A 105 16.56 -14.81 -16.69
CA ARG A 105 17.39 -15.03 -17.89
C ARG A 105 18.05 -13.74 -18.34
N GLN A 106 17.30 -12.64 -18.44
CA GLN A 106 17.84 -11.34 -18.83
C GLN A 106 18.93 -10.85 -17.87
N MET A 107 18.77 -11.01 -16.55
CA MET A 107 19.82 -10.66 -15.59
C MET A 107 21.08 -11.49 -15.80
N ARG A 108 20.96 -12.81 -16.02
CA ARG A 108 22.11 -13.68 -16.29
C ARG A 108 22.83 -13.31 -17.59
N ASP A 109 22.09 -12.94 -18.62
CA ASP A 109 22.65 -12.50 -19.90
C ASP A 109 23.39 -11.15 -19.76
N CYS A 110 22.83 -10.22 -18.99
CA CYS A 110 23.49 -8.95 -18.66
C CYS A 110 24.76 -9.13 -17.82
N ASP A 111 24.75 -10.05 -16.86
CA ASP A 111 25.93 -10.36 -16.02
C ASP A 111 27.03 -11.05 -16.85
N SER A 112 26.67 -11.89 -17.81
CA SER A 112 27.61 -12.52 -18.75
C SER A 112 28.33 -11.49 -19.64
N LEU A 113 27.60 -10.47 -20.12
CA LEU A 113 28.18 -9.37 -20.90
C LEU A 113 29.10 -8.46 -20.09
N ARG A 114 28.87 -8.34 -18.76
CA ARG A 114 29.72 -7.54 -17.86
C ARG A 114 31.01 -8.27 -17.46
N GLY A 115 31.01 -9.61 -17.47
CA GLY A 115 32.18 -10.46 -17.21
C GLY A 115 33.18 -10.56 -18.36
N ASN A 116 32.76 -10.25 -19.61
CA ASN A 116 33.57 -10.36 -20.82
C ASN A 116 34.09 -9.03 -21.38
N ALA A 117 33.91 -7.92 -20.66
CA ALA A 117 34.57 -6.66 -21.03
C ALA A 117 36.10 -6.83 -20.87
N PRO A 118 36.92 -6.66 -21.93
CA PRO A 118 38.36 -6.74 -21.77
C PRO A 118 38.79 -5.63 -20.81
N ARG A 119 39.37 -6.01 -19.66
CA ARG A 119 40.09 -5.07 -18.80
C ARG A 119 41.21 -4.45 -19.63
N ARG A 120 40.99 -3.26 -20.19
CA ARG A 120 42.07 -2.45 -20.75
C ARG A 120 43.03 -2.14 -19.60
N GLY A 121 44.15 -2.85 -19.57
CA GLY A 121 45.25 -2.60 -18.66
C GLY A 121 45.82 -1.19 -18.85
N PRO A 122 46.58 -0.68 -17.88
CA PRO A 122 47.16 0.66 -17.95
C PRO A 122 48.15 0.72 -19.11
N VAL A 123 47.89 1.62 -20.08
CA VAL A 123 48.81 1.89 -21.19
C VAL A 123 50.00 2.67 -20.63
N THR A 124 51.15 2.01 -20.52
CA THR A 124 52.44 2.66 -20.31
C THR A 124 52.87 3.33 -21.61
N THR A 125 52.57 4.62 -21.76
CA THR A 125 53.04 5.41 -22.91
C THR A 125 54.40 6.01 -22.58
N THR A 126 55.47 5.32 -22.96
CA THR A 126 56.80 5.93 -23.12
C THR A 126 56.97 6.33 -24.58
N GLY A 127 57.19 7.63 -24.81
CA GLY A 127 58.05 8.08 -25.90
C GLY A 127 57.38 8.69 -27.13
N THR A 128 57.67 9.98 -27.29
CA THR A 128 57.98 10.68 -28.55
C THR A 128 56.85 11.03 -29.53
N GLY A 129 56.45 12.30 -29.45
CA GLY A 129 56.55 13.22 -30.59
C GLY A 129 55.28 13.48 -31.40
N GLY A 130 54.89 14.76 -31.46
CA GLY A 130 54.12 15.30 -32.58
C GLY A 130 52.67 15.69 -32.30
N ASN A 131 52.49 16.93 -31.85
CA ASN A 131 51.31 17.78 -32.13
C ASN A 131 51.14 17.91 -33.68
N PRO A 132 50.03 18.40 -34.29
CA PRO A 132 48.87 19.08 -33.69
C PRO A 132 47.49 18.79 -34.36
N ASN A 133 46.45 19.43 -33.82
CA ASN A 133 45.25 19.93 -34.51
C ASN A 133 44.80 19.22 -35.80
N THR A 134 43.59 18.64 -35.78
CA THR A 134 42.56 19.01 -36.79
C THR A 134 41.17 18.56 -36.36
N SER A 135 40.27 19.53 -36.31
CA SER A 135 38.83 19.37 -36.37
C SER A 135 38.43 18.61 -37.64
N ALA A 136 37.46 17.70 -37.55
CA ALA A 136 36.66 17.27 -38.69
C ALA A 136 35.26 16.87 -38.21
N SER A 137 34.36 17.83 -38.36
CA SER A 137 32.92 17.68 -38.52
C SER A 137 32.58 16.90 -39.80
N GLU A 138 31.29 16.52 -39.91
CA GLU A 138 30.62 15.94 -41.10
C GLU A 138 30.94 14.46 -41.36
N THR A 139 30.07 13.57 -41.81
CA THR A 139 28.78 13.65 -42.54
C THR A 139 28.21 12.19 -42.46
N ASN A 140 26.94 11.97 -42.13
CA ASN A 140 25.79 11.91 -43.05
C ASN A 140 25.54 10.52 -43.69
N GLN A 141 24.25 10.19 -43.77
CA GLN A 141 23.59 9.16 -44.61
C GLN A 141 23.86 7.70 -44.24
N GLY A 142 22.89 6.79 -44.26
CA GLY A 142 21.52 6.81 -44.76
C GLY A 142 21.04 5.36 -44.85
N ASN A 143 19.71 5.22 -44.94
CA ASN A 143 18.93 4.11 -45.48
C ASN A 143 19.61 2.74 -45.68
N TYR A 144 19.00 1.69 -45.12
CA TYR A 144 18.04 0.82 -45.82
C TYR A 144 17.06 0.22 -44.81
#